data_AF-A0A956YXY5-F1
#
_entry.id   AF-A0A956YXY5-F1
#
_cell.length_a   1.000
_cell.length_b   1.000
_cell.length_c   1.000
_cell.angle_alpha   90.00
_cell.angle_beta   90.00
_cell.angle_gamma   90.00
#
_symmetry.space_group_name_H-M   'P 1'
#
loop_
_entity.id
_entity.type
_entity.pdbx_description
1 polymer ?
#
loop_
_entity_poly.entity_id
_entity_poly.type
_entity_poly.pdbx_seq_one_letter_code
_entity_poly.pdbx_strand_id
1 'polypeptide(L)'
;MSKQHSRSASTPRTRRAESGQAIVIIAFLMIGLIGMLGLAVDGGGLFFLQRDTQNASDAAVVAATYAKCTSGDPIIAGYQAATENGFTNGDGRSAVTVSNPPTRGVAAGDSDYVEVEITATKPSYFIQLVYPGPLQVTTYSVGFCSPPFDPTTVPALFSISQTCGNTIDWTGSSVRIEGGMHSNNEIKIGGGGGGNDIYGDVSLVDSATEDSNTDWWAADDGDPSTPDVPQAPVTNASVREDPLPFRLQDYQPGGSTARAVALYTYINSGSGDSDWMPGGGGTWKPSNGRVLEGLYYVEGDVDIGTNVILDGDRNGDGRAEGVSIVATGSIQFNAGSGMNVHYYADGLIAFSDDGEGRPCSYNAVLVSGSSATWYGLIYAPHGAVQGSLSSMTVIGAIVANTMNMSGSDLDLI
;
A
#
# COMPACT_ATOMS: atom_id res chain seq x y z
N MET A 1 100.30 -74.93 -7.08
CA MET A 1 98.92 -75.45 -6.88
C MET A 1 98.17 -74.45 -6.01
N SER A 2 97.64 -73.38 -6.61
CA SER A 2 96.22 -73.14 -6.95
C SER A 2 95.24 -73.20 -5.75
N LYS A 3 94.70 -72.05 -5.35
CA LYS A 3 93.50 -71.88 -4.52
C LYS A 3 92.58 -70.83 -5.14
N GLN A 4 91.29 -71.05 -4.93
CA GLN A 4 90.17 -70.76 -5.82
C GLN A 4 89.53 -69.37 -5.70
N HIS A 5 88.80 -69.08 -6.77
CA HIS A 5 87.73 -68.10 -6.99
C HIS A 5 86.86 -67.68 -5.80
N SER A 6 86.48 -66.39 -5.81
CA SER A 6 85.18 -65.90 -5.35
C SER A 6 84.61 -64.97 -6.42
N ARG A 7 83.44 -65.32 -6.97
CA ARG A 7 82.56 -64.41 -7.73
C ARG A 7 81.19 -64.48 -7.08
N SER A 8 80.75 -63.35 -6.53
CA SER A 8 79.39 -63.16 -5.99
C SER A 8 78.40 -63.00 -7.14
N ALA A 9 77.36 -63.83 -7.16
CA ALA A 9 76.23 -63.70 -8.08
C ALA A 9 75.12 -62.88 -7.39
N SER A 10 74.78 -61.73 -7.99
CA SER A 10 73.62 -60.93 -7.59
C SER A 10 72.35 -61.48 -8.25
N THR A 11 71.40 -61.94 -7.43
CA THR A 11 70.04 -62.28 -7.90
C THR A 11 69.23 -60.99 -8.07
N PRO A 12 68.65 -60.69 -9.25
CA PRO A 12 67.74 -59.57 -9.37
C PRO A 12 66.39 -59.93 -8.73
N ARG A 13 66.00 -59.21 -7.67
CA ARG A 13 64.61 -59.23 -7.17
C ARG A 13 63.75 -58.48 -8.18
N THR A 14 62.91 -59.22 -8.90
CA THR A 14 61.83 -58.67 -9.71
C THR A 14 60.83 -57.93 -8.81
N ARG A 15 60.75 -56.60 -8.94
CA ARG A 15 59.62 -55.81 -8.43
C ARG A 15 58.41 -56.08 -9.31
N ARG A 16 57.45 -56.84 -8.81
CA ARG A 16 56.09 -56.93 -9.36
C ARG A 16 55.11 -56.57 -8.25
N ALA A 17 54.09 -55.79 -8.61
CA ALA A 17 52.86 -55.48 -7.88
C ALA A 17 52.72 -54.12 -7.15
N GLU A 18 53.11 -52.99 -7.76
CA GLU A 18 52.60 -51.65 -7.34
C GLU A 18 51.92 -50.84 -8.47
N SER A 19 51.99 -51.30 -9.74
CA SER A 19 51.45 -50.53 -10.88
C SER A 19 49.93 -50.59 -11.06
N GLY A 20 49.21 -51.44 -10.31
CA GLY A 20 47.75 -51.60 -10.42
C GLY A 20 46.92 -50.76 -9.44
N GLN A 21 47.49 -50.36 -8.30
CA GLN A 21 46.78 -49.55 -7.30
C GLN A 21 46.86 -48.05 -7.61
N ALA A 22 48.00 -47.61 -8.16
CA ALA A 22 48.23 -46.21 -8.51
C ALA A 22 47.21 -45.70 -9.55
N ILE A 23 46.85 -46.52 -10.55
CA ILE A 23 45.88 -46.12 -11.59
C ILE A 23 44.48 -45.92 -11.01
N VAL A 24 44.09 -46.70 -10.00
CA VAL A 24 42.79 -46.57 -9.33
C VAL A 24 42.72 -45.27 -8.53
N ILE A 25 43.79 -44.94 -7.79
CA ILE A 25 43.87 -43.69 -7.01
C ILE A 25 43.85 -42.47 -7.94
N ILE A 26 44.61 -42.51 -9.05
CA ILE A 26 44.62 -41.43 -10.04
C ILE A 26 43.24 -41.24 -10.68
N ALA A 27 42.54 -42.33 -11.00
CA ALA A 27 41.19 -42.26 -11.56
C ALA A 27 40.21 -41.55 -10.60
N PHE A 28 40.24 -41.89 -9.32
CA PHE A 28 39.41 -41.20 -8.31
C PHE A 28 39.81 -39.73 -8.12
N LEU A 29 41.10 -39.41 -8.14
CA LEU A 29 41.57 -38.02 -8.07
C LEU A 29 41.10 -37.20 -9.29
N MET A 30 41.14 -37.77 -10.50
CA MET A 30 40.65 -37.08 -11.69
C MET A 30 39.14 -36.82 -11.63
N ILE A 31 38.35 -37.78 -11.16
CA ILE A 31 36.91 -37.57 -10.93
C ILE A 31 36.70 -36.44 -9.93
N GLY A 32 37.47 -36.40 -8.84
CA GLY A 32 37.41 -35.32 -7.84
C GLY A 32 37.76 -33.94 -8.42
N LEU A 33 38.82 -33.85 -9.24
CA LEU A 33 39.23 -32.62 -9.89
C LEU A 33 38.19 -32.13 -10.92
N ILE A 34 37.61 -33.03 -11.71
CA ILE A 34 36.54 -32.69 -12.66
C ILE A 34 35.27 -32.27 -11.91
N GLY A 35 34.95 -32.91 -10.79
CA GLY A 35 33.86 -32.51 -9.91
C GLY A 35 34.04 -31.07 -9.38
N MET A 36 35.23 -30.72 -8.91
CA MET A 36 35.54 -29.35 -8.48
C MET A 36 35.50 -28.34 -9.64
N LEU A 37 35.98 -28.72 -10.83
CA LEU A 37 35.86 -27.88 -12.03
C LEU A 37 34.39 -27.64 -12.41
N GLY A 38 33.56 -28.68 -12.36
CA GLY A 38 32.11 -28.55 -12.57
C GLY A 38 31.46 -27.64 -11.56
N LEU A 39 31.81 -27.75 -10.28
CA LEU A 39 31.28 -26.82 -9.27
C LEU A 39 31.69 -25.37 -9.55
N ALA A 40 32.93 -25.13 -9.97
CA ALA A 40 33.40 -23.78 -10.28
C ALA A 40 32.73 -23.18 -11.52
N VAL A 41 32.63 -23.94 -12.62
CA VAL A 41 32.09 -23.44 -13.90
C VAL A 41 30.57 -23.48 -13.93
N ASP A 42 29.98 -24.66 -13.71
CA ASP A 42 28.54 -24.86 -13.78
C ASP A 42 27.85 -24.21 -12.57
N GLY A 43 28.43 -24.34 -11.37
CA GLY A 43 27.91 -23.70 -10.16
C GLY A 43 28.03 -22.16 -10.21
N GLY A 44 29.16 -21.63 -10.70
CA GLY A 44 29.28 -20.20 -10.96
C GLY A 44 28.26 -19.71 -11.99
N GLY A 45 28.04 -20.50 -13.06
CA GLY A 45 27.02 -20.23 -14.06
C GLY A 45 25.59 -20.24 -13.51
N LEU A 46 25.29 -21.10 -12.52
CA LEU A 46 24.00 -21.17 -11.84
C LEU A 46 23.77 -19.97 -10.93
N PHE A 47 24.84 -19.47 -10.27
CA PHE A 47 24.78 -18.26 -9.46
C PHE A 47 24.42 -17.01 -10.28
N PHE A 48 25.04 -16.85 -11.46
CA PHE A 48 24.65 -15.77 -12.38
C PHE A 48 23.21 -15.93 -12.86
N LEU A 49 22.80 -17.15 -13.21
CA LEU A 49 21.43 -17.42 -13.62
C LEU A 49 20.42 -17.06 -12.52
N GLN A 50 20.71 -17.40 -11.26
CA GLN A 50 19.87 -17.02 -10.12
C GLN A 50 19.65 -15.50 -10.08
N ARG A 51 20.72 -14.71 -10.25
CA ARG A 51 20.65 -13.25 -10.21
C ARG A 51 19.85 -12.67 -11.38
N ASP A 52 20.08 -13.18 -12.59
CA ASP A 52 19.37 -12.72 -13.79
C ASP A 52 17.88 -13.10 -13.72
N THR A 53 17.57 -14.29 -13.21
CA THR A 53 16.20 -14.78 -13.02
C THR A 53 15.46 -13.96 -11.96
N GLN A 54 16.12 -13.57 -10.87
CA GLN A 54 15.53 -12.72 -9.82
C GLN A 54 15.22 -11.32 -10.35
N ASN A 55 16.17 -10.71 -11.08
CA ASN A 55 15.94 -9.40 -11.69
C ASN A 55 14.77 -9.45 -12.69
N ALA A 56 14.66 -10.53 -13.46
CA ALA A 56 13.55 -10.73 -14.39
C ALA A 56 12.21 -10.94 -13.68
N SER A 57 12.17 -11.71 -12.58
CA SER A 57 10.94 -11.92 -11.82
C SER A 57 10.48 -10.65 -11.11
N ASP A 58 11.41 -9.85 -10.58
CA ASP A 58 11.11 -8.55 -9.97
C ASP A 58 10.59 -7.55 -11.01
N ALA A 59 11.23 -7.47 -12.19
CA ALA A 59 10.74 -6.63 -13.28
C ALA A 59 9.35 -7.09 -13.78
N ALA A 60 9.15 -8.39 -13.91
CA ALA A 60 7.87 -8.95 -14.34
C ALA A 60 6.75 -8.70 -13.33
N VAL A 61 7.02 -8.83 -12.03
CA VAL A 61 5.98 -8.56 -11.02
C VAL A 61 5.64 -7.08 -10.94
N VAL A 62 6.61 -6.18 -11.12
CA VAL A 62 6.35 -4.73 -11.18
C VAL A 62 5.47 -4.40 -12.37
N ALA A 63 5.77 -4.92 -13.56
CA ALA A 63 4.95 -4.70 -14.76
C ALA A 63 3.54 -5.28 -14.60
N ALA A 64 3.41 -6.50 -14.06
CA ALA A 64 2.13 -7.13 -13.81
C ALA A 64 1.28 -6.34 -12.80
N THR A 65 1.90 -5.90 -11.70
CA THR A 65 1.25 -5.11 -10.66
C THR A 65 0.83 -3.74 -11.18
N TYR A 66 1.66 -3.08 -11.99
CA TYR A 66 1.32 -1.81 -12.62
C TYR A 66 0.14 -1.94 -13.58
N ALA A 67 0.12 -2.99 -14.40
CA ALA A 67 -1.02 -3.27 -15.27
C ALA A 67 -2.30 -3.47 -14.46
N LYS A 68 -2.23 -4.20 -13.35
CA LYS A 68 -3.37 -4.35 -12.42
C LYS A 68 -3.86 -2.99 -11.91
N CYS A 69 -2.96 -2.09 -11.50
CA CYS A 69 -3.33 -0.77 -10.99
C CYS A 69 -3.91 0.18 -12.04
N THR A 70 -3.66 -0.08 -13.32
CA THR A 70 -4.14 0.75 -14.43
C THR A 70 -5.26 0.07 -15.22
N SER A 71 -5.96 -0.89 -14.60
CA SER A 71 -7.06 -1.66 -15.21
C SER A 71 -6.67 -2.49 -16.45
N GLY A 72 -5.40 -2.86 -16.57
CA GLY A 72 -4.88 -3.82 -17.54
C GLY A 72 -4.87 -5.27 -17.04
N ASP A 73 -4.46 -6.20 -17.92
CA ASP A 73 -4.31 -7.61 -17.56
C ASP A 73 -2.91 -7.89 -16.95
N PRO A 74 -2.82 -8.22 -15.65
CA PRO A 74 -1.54 -8.48 -14.99
C PRO A 74 -0.81 -9.70 -15.55
N ILE A 75 -1.54 -10.70 -16.05
CA ILE A 75 -0.97 -11.94 -16.58
C ILE A 75 -0.21 -11.64 -17.86
N ILE A 76 -0.83 -10.89 -18.77
CA ILE A 76 -0.20 -10.49 -20.04
C ILE A 76 1.04 -9.63 -19.79
N ALA A 77 0.93 -8.61 -18.94
CA ALA A 77 2.04 -7.70 -18.65
C ALA A 77 3.23 -8.41 -17.99
N GLY A 78 2.98 -9.31 -17.04
CA GLY A 78 4.03 -10.11 -16.42
C GLY A 78 4.77 -11.01 -17.42
N TYR A 79 4.04 -11.67 -18.33
CA TYR A 79 4.66 -12.47 -19.39
C TYR A 79 5.50 -11.65 -20.38
N GLN A 80 5.02 -10.47 -20.76
CA GLN A 80 5.75 -9.57 -21.65
C GLN A 80 7.05 -9.09 -21.00
N ALA A 81 6.99 -8.61 -19.76
CA ALA A 81 8.17 -8.14 -19.03
C ALA A 81 9.19 -9.27 -18.76
N ALA A 82 8.74 -10.49 -18.45
CA ALA A 82 9.64 -11.64 -18.34
C ALA A 82 10.35 -11.95 -19.68
N THR A 83 9.61 -11.87 -20.80
CA THR A 83 10.13 -12.08 -22.15
C THR A 83 11.15 -11.01 -22.54
N GLU A 84 10.89 -9.74 -22.23
CA GLU A 84 11.82 -8.62 -22.45
C GLU A 84 13.12 -8.77 -21.66
N ASN A 85 13.06 -9.40 -20.49
CA ASN A 85 14.24 -9.75 -19.68
C ASN A 85 14.90 -11.09 -20.09
N GLY A 86 14.48 -11.70 -21.20
CA GLY A 86 15.10 -12.90 -21.77
C GLY A 86 14.58 -14.22 -21.23
N PHE A 87 13.47 -14.22 -20.47
CA PHE A 87 12.84 -15.41 -19.90
C PHE A 87 11.47 -15.62 -20.56
N THR A 88 11.46 -16.28 -21.72
CA THR A 88 10.21 -16.56 -22.47
C THR A 88 9.59 -17.86 -21.98
N ASN A 89 8.29 -17.84 -21.66
CA ASN A 89 7.61 -19.05 -21.20
C ASN A 89 7.58 -20.14 -22.30
N GLY A 90 8.07 -21.33 -21.99
CA GLY A 90 7.98 -22.49 -22.89
C GLY A 90 9.03 -22.52 -24.00
N ASP A 91 10.09 -21.72 -23.91
CA ASP A 91 11.21 -21.75 -24.86
C ASP A 91 12.16 -22.97 -24.67
N GLY A 92 11.83 -23.86 -23.73
CA GLY A 92 12.62 -25.03 -23.35
C GLY A 92 13.77 -24.73 -22.39
N ARG A 93 13.99 -23.46 -22.03
CA ARG A 93 14.98 -23.01 -21.04
C ARG A 93 14.33 -22.34 -19.84
N SER A 94 13.18 -21.71 -20.02
CA SER A 94 12.45 -20.95 -19.03
C SER A 94 10.98 -21.36 -18.97
N ALA A 95 10.46 -21.46 -17.75
CA ALA A 95 9.05 -21.60 -17.44
C ALA A 95 8.65 -20.41 -16.57
N VAL A 96 7.66 -19.64 -17.04
CA VAL A 96 7.16 -18.45 -16.34
C VAL A 96 5.70 -18.70 -15.97
N THR A 97 5.36 -18.43 -14.72
CA THR A 97 3.99 -18.49 -14.21
C THR A 97 3.66 -17.15 -13.57
N VAL A 98 2.64 -16.49 -14.08
CA VAL A 98 2.08 -15.26 -13.48
C VAL A 98 0.72 -15.63 -12.89
N SER A 99 0.46 -15.29 -11.63
CA SER A 99 -0.78 -15.62 -10.92
C SER A 99 -1.35 -14.40 -10.20
N ASN A 100 -2.65 -14.15 -10.39
CA ASN A 100 -3.46 -13.21 -9.62
C ASN A 100 -4.78 -13.93 -9.28
N PRO A 101 -5.04 -14.33 -8.03
CA PRO A 101 -4.22 -14.12 -6.82
C PRO A 101 -2.96 -15.02 -6.76
N PRO A 102 -2.01 -14.75 -5.85
CA PRO A 102 -0.85 -15.61 -5.57
C PRO A 102 -1.26 -17.00 -5.10
N THR A 103 -0.42 -18.00 -5.37
CA THR A 103 -0.69 -19.41 -5.04
C THR A 103 -0.10 -19.87 -3.72
N ARG A 104 0.85 -19.11 -3.18
CA ARG A 104 1.63 -19.46 -1.98
C ARG A 104 2.06 -18.21 -1.22
N GLY A 105 2.68 -18.43 -0.06
CA GLY A 105 3.18 -17.37 0.79
C GLY A 105 2.07 -16.64 1.54
N VAL A 106 2.44 -15.51 2.15
CA VAL A 106 1.53 -14.74 3.01
C VAL A 106 0.39 -14.07 2.23
N ALA A 107 0.59 -13.84 0.93
CA ALA A 107 -0.38 -13.24 0.02
C ALA A 107 -1.23 -14.28 -0.75
N ALA A 108 -1.15 -15.56 -0.39
CA ALA A 108 -1.87 -16.62 -1.10
C ALA A 108 -3.40 -16.40 -1.06
N GLY A 109 -4.03 -16.41 -2.23
CA GLY A 109 -5.49 -16.24 -2.37
C GLY A 109 -5.97 -14.78 -2.33
N ASP A 110 -5.09 -13.81 -2.10
CA ASP A 110 -5.44 -12.40 -2.07
C ASP A 110 -5.45 -11.81 -3.49
N SER A 111 -6.61 -11.31 -3.93
CA SER A 111 -6.80 -10.79 -5.28
C SER A 111 -6.04 -9.50 -5.55
N ASP A 112 -5.56 -8.79 -4.53
CA ASP A 112 -4.85 -7.51 -4.71
C ASP A 112 -3.36 -7.69 -4.97
N TYR A 113 -2.88 -8.93 -4.83
CA TYR A 113 -1.49 -9.30 -5.05
C TYR A 113 -1.29 -10.04 -6.37
N VAL A 114 -0.12 -9.87 -6.97
CA VAL A 114 0.32 -10.61 -8.15
C VAL A 114 1.60 -11.35 -7.80
N GLU A 115 1.69 -12.62 -8.20
CA GLU A 115 2.86 -13.46 -8.06
C GLU A 115 3.46 -13.76 -9.44
N VAL A 116 4.79 -13.66 -9.55
CA VAL A 116 5.55 -14.15 -10.69
C VAL A 116 6.56 -15.19 -10.21
N GLU A 117 6.48 -16.38 -10.79
CA GLU A 117 7.48 -17.43 -10.66
C GLU A 117 8.22 -17.60 -11.98
N ILE A 118 9.55 -17.57 -11.94
CA ILE A 118 10.39 -17.91 -13.10
C ILE A 118 11.28 -19.08 -12.71
N THR A 119 11.16 -20.19 -13.44
CA THR A 119 12.11 -21.30 -13.41
C THR A 119 12.99 -21.24 -14.65
N ALA A 120 14.30 -21.18 -14.47
CA ALA A 120 15.27 -21.14 -15.56
C ALA A 120 16.25 -22.29 -15.48
N THR A 121 16.60 -22.86 -16.63
CA THR A 121 17.47 -24.04 -16.76
C THR A 121 18.69 -23.71 -17.61
N LYS A 122 19.82 -24.35 -17.29
CA LYS A 122 21.08 -24.19 -18.03
C LYS A 122 21.69 -25.56 -18.34
N PRO A 123 22.31 -25.74 -19.53
CA PRO A 123 23.08 -26.94 -19.81
C PRO A 123 24.26 -27.10 -18.84
N SER A 124 24.51 -28.33 -18.39
CA SER A 124 25.70 -28.71 -17.61
C SER A 124 26.88 -29.05 -18.52
N TYR A 125 28.09 -28.62 -18.16
CA TYR A 125 29.30 -28.96 -18.90
C TYR A 125 30.12 -30.08 -18.22
N PHE A 126 30.52 -29.88 -16.95
CA PHE A 126 31.41 -30.80 -16.23
C PHE A 126 30.72 -31.46 -15.03
N ILE A 127 29.80 -30.77 -14.38
CA ILE A 127 29.10 -31.24 -13.17
C ILE A 127 28.27 -32.50 -13.46
N GLN A 128 27.89 -32.75 -14.70
CA GLN A 128 27.18 -33.98 -15.13
C GLN A 128 27.88 -35.28 -14.72
N LEU A 129 29.20 -35.25 -14.53
CA LEU A 129 29.99 -36.41 -14.09
C LEU A 129 29.64 -36.84 -12.66
N VAL A 130 29.22 -35.88 -11.82
CA VAL A 130 28.94 -36.10 -10.40
C VAL A 130 27.48 -35.78 -10.02
N TYR A 131 26.75 -35.08 -10.89
CA TYR A 131 25.34 -34.70 -10.72
C TYR A 131 24.59 -34.84 -12.06
N PRO A 132 23.75 -35.87 -12.24
CA PRO A 132 23.07 -36.14 -13.51
C PRO A 132 21.76 -35.34 -13.71
N GLY A 133 21.38 -34.49 -12.75
CA GLY A 133 20.12 -33.74 -12.79
C GLY A 133 20.20 -32.46 -13.63
N PRO A 134 19.05 -31.83 -13.90
CA PRO A 134 19.00 -30.52 -14.55
C PRO A 134 19.60 -29.44 -13.63
N LEU A 135 20.37 -28.52 -14.22
CA LEU A 135 20.82 -27.31 -13.51
C LEU A 135 19.76 -26.24 -13.69
N GLN A 136 18.99 -26.00 -12.63
CA GLN A 136 17.88 -25.06 -12.67
C GLN A 136 17.81 -24.20 -11.41
N VAL A 137 17.24 -23.02 -11.57
CA VAL A 137 16.91 -22.08 -10.50
C VAL A 137 15.45 -21.71 -10.61
N THR A 138 14.82 -21.41 -9.47
CA THR A 138 13.46 -20.89 -9.42
C THR A 138 13.45 -19.66 -8.53
N THR A 139 12.87 -18.57 -9.01
CA THR A 139 12.68 -17.32 -8.27
C THR A 139 11.20 -17.00 -8.11
N TYR A 140 10.90 -16.24 -7.07
CA TYR A 140 9.55 -15.84 -6.70
C TYR A 140 9.57 -14.35 -6.38
N SER A 141 8.63 -13.62 -6.97
CA SER A 141 8.43 -12.21 -6.70
C SER A 141 6.93 -11.96 -6.53
N VAL A 142 6.57 -11.15 -5.55
CA VAL A 142 5.17 -10.79 -5.24
C VAL A 142 5.06 -9.27 -5.22
N GLY A 143 4.04 -8.74 -5.88
CA GLY A 143 3.72 -7.32 -5.90
C GLY A 143 2.28 -7.08 -5.46
N PHE A 144 2.04 -5.91 -4.87
CA PHE A 144 0.72 -5.47 -4.41
C PHE A 144 0.32 -4.21 -5.16
N CYS A 145 -0.93 -4.16 -5.59
CA CYS A 145 -1.48 -2.96 -6.20
C CYS A 145 -2.28 -2.16 -5.17
N SER A 146 -1.81 -0.96 -4.84
CA SER A 146 -2.63 0.11 -4.25
C SER A 146 -2.55 1.30 -5.20
N PRO A 147 -3.59 1.52 -6.04
CA PRO A 147 -3.64 2.70 -6.89
C PRO A 147 -3.74 3.95 -5.99
N PRO A 148 -3.11 5.08 -6.38
CA PRO A 148 -3.31 6.33 -5.66
C PRO A 148 -4.79 6.69 -5.67
N PHE A 149 -5.27 7.24 -4.55
CA PHE A 149 -6.64 7.74 -4.47
C PHE A 149 -6.83 8.88 -5.48
N ASP A 150 -7.83 8.72 -6.33
CA ASP A 150 -8.28 9.76 -7.24
C ASP A 150 -9.52 10.42 -6.63
N PRO A 151 -9.40 11.66 -6.09
CA PRO A 151 -10.51 12.34 -5.45
C PRO A 151 -11.70 12.58 -6.39
N THR A 152 -11.50 12.54 -7.70
CA THR A 152 -12.58 12.73 -8.69
C THR A 152 -13.54 11.52 -8.77
N THR A 153 -13.16 10.39 -8.19
CA THR A 153 -13.97 9.16 -8.22
C THR A 153 -15.08 9.11 -7.16
N VAL A 154 -15.03 10.01 -6.18
CA VAL A 154 -16.02 10.15 -5.11
C VAL A 154 -16.49 11.60 -5.01
N PRO A 155 -17.76 11.88 -4.65
CA PRO A 155 -18.16 13.23 -4.32
C PRO A 155 -17.32 13.79 -3.17
N ALA A 156 -17.04 15.09 -3.19
CA ALA A 156 -16.27 15.73 -2.12
C ALA A 156 -16.90 15.54 -0.74
N LEU A 157 -18.23 15.52 -0.67
CA LEU A 157 -18.96 15.08 0.53
C LEU A 157 -19.92 13.94 0.18
N PHE A 158 -19.82 12.82 0.90
CA PHE A 158 -20.75 11.69 0.79
C PHE A 158 -21.26 11.26 2.16
N SER A 159 -22.56 11.40 2.41
CA SER A 159 -23.18 10.88 3.64
C SER A 159 -23.94 9.57 3.42
N ILE A 160 -23.62 8.57 4.24
CA ILE A 160 -24.11 7.18 4.11
C ILE A 160 -25.46 6.98 4.80
N SER A 161 -25.76 7.72 5.88
CA SER A 161 -26.95 7.44 6.70
C SER A 161 -28.26 7.59 5.94
N GLN A 162 -29.12 6.58 6.06
CA GLN A 162 -30.50 6.60 5.56
C GLN A 162 -31.53 6.90 6.67
N THR A 163 -31.09 7.07 7.93
CA THR A 163 -31.97 7.17 9.10
C THR A 163 -31.74 8.42 9.93
N CYS A 164 -30.53 8.99 9.91
CA CYS A 164 -30.23 10.24 10.56
C CYS A 164 -30.74 11.42 9.73
N GLY A 165 -31.33 12.44 10.36
CA GLY A 165 -31.65 13.70 9.68
C GLY A 165 -30.44 14.62 9.58
N ASN A 166 -30.51 15.63 8.69
CA ASN A 166 -29.45 16.58 8.37
C ASN A 166 -28.06 15.91 8.29
N THR A 167 -27.97 14.86 7.48
CA THR A 167 -26.76 14.01 7.39
C THR A 167 -25.54 14.75 6.89
N ILE A 168 -25.73 15.85 6.17
CA ILE A 168 -24.73 16.88 5.97
C ILE A 168 -25.31 18.15 6.60
N ASP A 169 -24.82 18.53 7.78
CA ASP A 169 -25.17 19.79 8.45
C ASP A 169 -23.97 20.74 8.42
N TRP A 170 -24.07 21.77 7.60
CA TRP A 170 -23.07 22.82 7.45
C TRP A 170 -23.59 24.13 8.03
N THR A 171 -22.88 24.67 9.01
CA THR A 171 -23.26 25.92 9.72
C THR A 171 -22.25 27.05 9.58
N GLY A 172 -21.19 26.83 8.80
CA GLY A 172 -20.15 27.80 8.49
C GLY A 172 -20.49 28.77 7.35
N SER A 173 -19.59 29.71 7.06
CA SER A 173 -19.74 30.69 5.98
C SER A 173 -18.44 30.93 5.23
N SER A 174 -18.49 31.47 4.02
CA SER A 174 -17.33 31.59 3.11
C SER A 174 -16.76 30.20 2.79
N VAL A 175 -17.61 29.29 2.34
CA VAL A 175 -17.22 27.91 2.05
C VAL A 175 -17.33 27.65 0.57
N ARG A 176 -16.28 27.07 0.00
CA ARG A 176 -16.25 26.60 -1.37
C ARG A 176 -16.09 25.09 -1.37
N ILE A 177 -17.01 24.38 -2.01
CA ILE A 177 -16.93 22.92 -2.22
C ILE A 177 -16.89 22.68 -3.73
N GLU A 178 -15.86 22.00 -4.21
CA GLU A 178 -15.76 21.47 -5.57
C GLU A 178 -15.83 19.94 -5.53
N GLY A 179 -16.28 19.30 -6.62
CA GLY A 179 -16.39 17.83 -6.69
C GLY A 179 -17.76 17.25 -6.31
N GLY A 180 -18.77 18.09 -6.08
CA GLY A 180 -20.16 17.68 -5.85
C GLY A 180 -20.41 17.02 -4.48
N MET A 181 -21.67 16.67 -4.24
CA MET A 181 -22.14 16.15 -2.95
C MET A 181 -23.19 15.06 -3.12
N HIS A 182 -23.18 14.07 -2.23
CA HIS A 182 -24.27 13.10 -2.13
C HIS A 182 -24.73 12.90 -0.69
N SER A 183 -26.05 12.83 -0.51
CA SER A 183 -26.65 12.44 0.75
C SER A 183 -27.72 11.37 0.59
N ASN A 184 -27.58 10.30 1.37
CA ASN A 184 -28.61 9.28 1.50
C ASN A 184 -29.85 9.75 2.30
N ASN A 185 -29.89 11.01 2.76
CA ASN A 185 -31.05 11.60 3.42
C ASN A 185 -31.14 13.12 3.17
N GLU A 186 -31.10 13.94 4.23
CA GLU A 186 -31.23 15.40 4.19
C GLU A 186 -29.87 16.10 4.15
N ILE A 187 -29.83 17.25 3.48
CA ILE A 187 -28.74 18.23 3.52
C ILE A 187 -29.24 19.51 4.19
N LYS A 188 -28.44 20.06 5.10
CA LYS A 188 -28.69 21.36 5.72
C LYS A 188 -27.44 22.23 5.57
N ILE A 189 -27.59 23.39 4.94
CA ILE A 189 -26.52 24.38 4.79
C ILE A 189 -27.02 25.72 5.32
N GLY A 190 -26.21 26.40 6.12
CA GLY A 190 -26.49 27.75 6.58
C GLY A 190 -25.24 28.44 7.11
N GLY A 191 -25.27 29.76 7.20
CA GLY A 191 -24.14 30.59 7.58
C GLY A 191 -24.37 32.06 7.21
N GLY A 192 -24.69 32.90 8.19
CA GLY A 192 -25.33 34.20 7.94
C GLY A 192 -24.48 35.35 7.37
N GLY A 193 -23.25 35.13 6.88
CA GLY A 193 -22.33 36.22 6.55
C GLY A 193 -21.70 36.20 5.15
N GLY A 194 -20.88 35.18 4.88
CA GLY A 194 -19.93 35.17 3.76
C GLY A 194 -20.37 34.48 2.47
N GLY A 195 -21.51 33.78 2.46
CA GLY A 195 -21.92 32.94 1.33
C GLY A 195 -21.31 31.54 1.37
N ASN A 196 -21.97 30.56 0.78
CA ASN A 196 -21.46 29.20 0.56
C ASN A 196 -21.66 28.84 -0.90
N ASP A 197 -20.59 28.49 -1.60
CA ASP A 197 -20.61 28.10 -3.02
C ASP A 197 -20.31 26.61 -3.16
N ILE A 198 -21.22 25.88 -3.80
CA ILE A 198 -21.07 24.45 -4.05
C ILE A 198 -21.06 24.20 -5.56
N TYR A 199 -20.00 23.55 -6.04
CA TYR A 199 -19.75 23.22 -7.44
C TYR A 199 -19.80 21.71 -7.67
N GLY A 200 -20.49 21.32 -8.74
CA GLY A 200 -20.60 19.94 -9.19
C GLY A 200 -21.94 19.30 -8.88
N ASP A 201 -22.05 18.01 -9.18
CA ASP A 201 -23.32 17.30 -9.04
C ASP A 201 -23.70 17.10 -7.57
N VAL A 202 -24.82 17.70 -7.16
CA VAL A 202 -25.41 17.55 -5.83
C VAL A 202 -26.68 16.71 -5.91
N SER A 203 -26.72 15.64 -5.13
CA SER A 203 -27.87 14.73 -5.07
C SER A 203 -28.21 14.33 -3.65
N LEU A 204 -29.50 14.23 -3.35
CA LEU A 204 -30.00 13.90 -2.02
C LEU A 204 -31.32 13.13 -2.09
N VAL A 205 -31.51 12.21 -1.15
CA VAL A 205 -32.69 11.33 -1.12
C VAL A 205 -33.93 12.07 -0.63
N ASP A 206 -33.82 12.93 0.38
CA ASP A 206 -34.97 13.63 0.96
C ASP A 206 -35.00 15.11 0.59
N SER A 207 -34.56 15.99 1.50
CA SER A 207 -34.73 17.44 1.35
C SER A 207 -33.47 18.24 1.69
N ALA A 208 -33.34 19.40 1.06
CA ALA A 208 -32.30 20.38 1.32
C ALA A 208 -32.90 21.55 2.12
N THR A 209 -32.28 21.93 3.22
CA THR A 209 -32.60 23.14 3.98
C THR A 209 -31.43 24.11 3.87
N GLU A 210 -31.62 25.23 3.20
CA GLU A 210 -30.58 26.23 2.94
C GLU A 210 -30.97 27.62 3.46
N ASP A 211 -29.97 28.45 3.74
CA ASP A 211 -30.18 29.88 3.93
C ASP A 211 -30.12 30.65 2.60
N SER A 212 -30.35 31.96 2.64
CA SER A 212 -30.36 32.81 1.44
C SER A 212 -28.98 33.06 0.83
N ASN A 213 -27.91 32.53 1.44
CA ASN A 213 -26.53 32.79 1.06
C ASN A 213 -25.84 31.51 0.58
N THR A 214 -26.60 30.52 0.13
CA THR A 214 -26.04 29.28 -0.43
C THR A 214 -26.33 29.25 -1.92
N ASP A 215 -25.29 29.16 -2.74
CA ASP A 215 -25.38 29.11 -4.19
C ASP A 215 -24.88 27.74 -4.70
N TRP A 216 -25.57 27.22 -5.71
CA TRP A 216 -25.31 25.90 -6.30
C TRP A 216 -24.98 26.04 -7.78
N TRP A 217 -23.84 25.49 -8.16
CA TRP A 217 -23.25 25.65 -9.47
C TRP A 217 -22.97 24.29 -10.11
N ALA A 218 -23.05 24.24 -11.44
CA ALA A 218 -22.49 23.12 -12.18
C ALA A 218 -20.97 23.00 -11.90
N ALA A 219 -20.37 21.88 -12.28
CA ALA A 219 -18.93 21.69 -12.10
C ALA A 219 -18.14 22.85 -12.75
N ASP A 220 -17.19 23.41 -12.01
CA ASP A 220 -16.27 24.43 -12.50
C ASP A 220 -15.40 23.83 -13.62
N ASP A 221 -15.37 24.48 -14.79
CA ASP A 221 -14.56 24.03 -15.92
C ASP A 221 -13.13 24.62 -15.90
N GLY A 222 -12.83 25.45 -14.89
CA GLY A 222 -11.53 26.08 -14.67
C GLY A 222 -11.19 27.18 -15.68
N ASP A 223 -12.12 27.55 -16.57
CA ASP A 223 -11.95 28.65 -17.52
C ASP A 223 -12.52 29.95 -16.91
N PRO A 224 -11.68 30.94 -16.57
CA PRO A 224 -12.16 32.20 -15.98
C PRO A 224 -13.02 33.04 -16.94
N SER A 225 -13.17 32.63 -18.20
CA SER A 225 -14.01 33.29 -19.20
C SER A 225 -15.40 32.67 -19.36
N THR A 226 -15.64 31.48 -18.82
CA THR A 226 -16.97 30.86 -18.78
C THR A 226 -17.68 31.32 -17.50
N PRO A 227 -18.95 31.78 -17.61
CA PRO A 227 -19.71 32.13 -16.42
C PRO A 227 -20.21 30.86 -15.71
N ASP A 228 -20.15 30.87 -14.38
CA ASP A 228 -20.76 29.83 -13.55
C ASP A 228 -22.24 29.62 -13.91
N VAL A 229 -22.62 28.35 -14.03
CA VAL A 229 -23.99 27.95 -14.41
C VAL A 229 -24.73 27.47 -13.17
N PRO A 230 -25.81 28.14 -12.74
CA PRO A 230 -26.59 27.67 -11.60
C PRO A 230 -27.15 26.25 -11.83
N GLN A 231 -26.97 25.36 -10.86
CA GLN A 231 -27.47 23.99 -10.90
C GLN A 231 -28.05 23.60 -9.53
N ALA A 232 -29.37 23.55 -9.43
CA ALA A 232 -30.03 23.17 -8.18
C ALA A 232 -29.76 21.69 -7.81
N PRO A 233 -29.72 21.36 -6.50
CA PRO A 233 -29.62 19.98 -6.03
C PRO A 233 -30.72 19.08 -6.56
N VAL A 234 -30.37 17.84 -6.91
CA VAL A 234 -31.33 16.80 -7.32
C VAL A 234 -31.90 16.11 -6.08
N THR A 235 -33.12 16.49 -5.70
CA THR A 235 -33.89 15.84 -4.62
C THR A 235 -34.58 14.56 -5.09
N ASN A 236 -34.99 13.69 -4.15
CA ASN A 236 -35.57 12.37 -4.44
C ASN A 236 -34.64 11.47 -5.27
N ALA A 237 -33.32 11.62 -5.10
CA ALA A 237 -32.35 10.71 -5.67
C ALA A 237 -32.49 9.30 -5.06
N SER A 238 -31.97 8.29 -5.75
CA SER A 238 -31.85 6.95 -5.17
C SER A 238 -30.74 6.92 -4.12
N VAL A 239 -30.96 6.15 -3.05
CA VAL A 239 -29.90 5.76 -2.10
C VAL A 239 -28.71 5.18 -2.87
N ARG A 240 -27.50 5.60 -2.49
CA ARG A 240 -26.23 5.05 -2.99
C ARG A 240 -25.53 4.29 -1.87
N GLU A 241 -24.93 3.17 -2.23
CA GLU A 241 -24.04 2.44 -1.32
C GLU A 241 -22.77 3.24 -1.04
N ASP A 242 -22.08 2.89 0.05
CA ASP A 242 -20.77 3.45 0.38
C ASP A 242 -19.82 3.33 -0.84
N PRO A 243 -19.28 4.44 -1.34
CA PRO A 243 -18.43 4.42 -2.52
C PRO A 243 -17.03 3.87 -2.24
N LEU A 244 -16.65 3.70 -0.97
CA LEU A 244 -15.30 3.31 -0.59
C LEU A 244 -15.21 1.81 -0.24
N PRO A 245 -14.21 1.08 -0.78
CA PRO A 245 -14.07 -0.35 -0.55
C PRO A 245 -13.29 -0.70 0.73
N PHE A 246 -12.96 0.28 1.58
CA PHE A 246 -12.06 0.07 2.70
C PHE A 246 -12.67 -0.78 3.81
N ARG A 247 -11.89 -1.73 4.30
CA ARG A 247 -12.25 -2.58 5.43
C ARG A 247 -11.19 -2.45 6.51
N LEU A 248 -11.63 -2.31 7.77
CA LEU A 248 -10.71 -2.23 8.91
C LEU A 248 -9.72 -3.41 8.94
N GLN A 249 -10.15 -4.61 8.48
CA GLN A 249 -9.32 -5.81 8.47
C GLN A 249 -8.10 -5.74 7.55
N ASP A 250 -8.09 -4.85 6.56
CA ASP A 250 -6.99 -4.69 5.61
C ASP A 250 -5.82 -3.92 6.25
N TYR A 251 -6.13 -3.08 7.24
CA TYR A 251 -5.17 -2.22 7.94
C TYR A 251 -4.64 -2.81 9.25
N GLN A 252 -5.35 -3.80 9.84
CA GLN A 252 -4.92 -4.44 11.08
C GLN A 252 -3.59 -5.21 10.89
N PRO A 253 -2.88 -5.59 11.97
CA PRO A 253 -1.63 -6.34 11.86
C PRO A 253 -1.78 -7.63 11.05
N GLY A 254 -1.09 -7.69 9.90
CA GLY A 254 -1.15 -8.82 8.98
C GLY A 254 -2.30 -8.76 7.96
N GLY A 255 -3.06 -7.66 7.90
CA GLY A 255 -3.95 -7.33 6.79
C GLY A 255 -3.20 -7.04 5.49
N SER A 256 -3.94 -6.96 4.38
CA SER A 256 -3.40 -6.76 3.04
C SER A 256 -2.64 -5.44 2.91
N THR A 257 -3.25 -4.31 3.29
CA THR A 257 -2.60 -2.99 3.27
C THR A 257 -1.45 -2.91 4.27
N ALA A 258 -1.63 -3.43 5.49
CA ALA A 258 -0.59 -3.42 6.53
C ALA A 258 0.70 -4.13 6.10
N ARG A 259 0.60 -5.17 5.25
CA ARG A 259 1.75 -5.92 4.72
C ARG A 259 2.37 -5.27 3.48
N ALA A 260 1.60 -4.47 2.77
CA ALA A 260 2.02 -3.86 1.52
C ALA A 260 2.87 -2.60 1.72
N VAL A 261 2.61 -1.86 2.79
CA VAL A 261 3.30 -0.60 3.04
C VAL A 261 4.67 -0.78 3.69
N ALA A 262 5.60 0.14 3.41
CA ALA A 262 6.96 0.09 3.97
C ALA A 262 7.02 0.60 5.42
N LEU A 263 6.25 1.63 5.74
CA LEU A 263 6.19 2.26 7.06
C LEU A 263 4.86 1.91 7.71
N TYR A 264 4.86 0.91 8.60
CA TYR A 264 3.69 0.47 9.34
C TYR A 264 3.97 0.51 10.85
N THR A 265 3.07 1.14 11.60
CA THR A 265 3.12 1.20 13.07
C THR A 265 1.81 0.67 13.65
N TYR A 266 1.91 -0.35 14.50
CA TYR A 266 0.78 -0.88 15.26
C TYR A 266 0.80 -0.37 16.71
N ILE A 267 -0.25 0.31 17.13
CA ILE A 267 -0.41 0.85 18.48
C ILE A 267 -1.59 0.17 19.18
N ASN A 268 -1.32 -0.40 20.34
CA ASN A 268 -2.33 -0.94 21.24
C ASN A 268 -1.86 -0.84 22.71
N SER A 269 -2.67 -1.37 23.63
CA SER A 269 -2.37 -1.37 25.07
C SER A 269 -1.09 -2.11 25.49
N GLY A 270 -0.59 -3.02 24.66
CA GLY A 270 0.64 -3.77 24.88
C GLY A 270 1.85 -3.26 24.10
N SER A 271 1.70 -2.19 23.31
CA SER A 271 2.74 -1.70 22.39
C SER A 271 3.97 -1.15 23.11
N GLY A 272 3.82 -0.70 24.36
CA GLY A 272 4.88 -0.02 25.10
C GLY A 272 5.17 1.40 24.59
N ASP A 273 4.33 1.96 23.72
CA ASP A 273 4.45 3.33 23.25
C ASP A 273 4.22 4.31 24.41
N SER A 274 5.12 5.29 24.57
CA SER A 274 5.07 6.25 25.68
C SER A 274 3.90 7.22 25.61
N ASP A 275 3.32 7.41 24.41
CA ASP A 275 2.16 8.26 24.18
C ASP A 275 0.82 7.50 24.31
N TRP A 276 0.87 6.22 24.68
CA TRP A 276 -0.32 5.44 24.99
C TRP A 276 -0.86 5.76 26.38
N MET A 277 -2.13 6.15 26.46
CA MET A 277 -2.83 6.46 27.71
C MET A 277 -3.84 5.35 28.05
N PRO A 278 -3.64 4.61 29.16
CA PRO A 278 -4.56 3.56 29.56
C PRO A 278 -5.86 4.14 30.18
N GLY A 279 -7.01 3.79 29.62
CA GLY A 279 -8.35 4.12 30.15
C GLY A 279 -9.42 4.18 29.06
N GLY A 280 -10.67 3.82 29.37
CA GLY A 280 -11.84 4.06 28.48
C GLY A 280 -11.85 3.35 27.11
N GLY A 281 -10.98 2.37 26.86
CA GLY A 281 -10.73 1.81 25.52
C GLY A 281 -9.28 2.00 25.06
N GLY A 282 -8.55 2.94 25.69
CA GLY A 282 -7.18 3.28 25.38
C GLY A 282 -7.11 4.39 24.34
N THR A 283 -6.29 5.41 24.60
CA THR A 283 -6.10 6.54 23.67
C THR A 283 -4.63 6.68 23.34
N TRP A 284 -4.29 6.73 22.06
CA TRP A 284 -2.97 7.10 21.60
C TRP A 284 -2.91 8.61 21.35
N LYS A 285 -2.06 9.31 22.11
CA LYS A 285 -1.96 10.77 22.08
C LYS A 285 -0.52 11.23 21.87
N PRO A 286 0.00 11.14 20.62
CA PRO A 286 1.35 11.58 20.32
C PRO A 286 1.54 13.05 20.70
N SER A 287 2.73 13.37 21.23
CA SER A 287 3.00 14.68 21.80
C SER A 287 4.48 15.08 21.69
N ASN A 288 4.85 16.24 22.23
CA ASN A 288 6.25 16.69 22.35
C ASN A 288 7.05 16.79 21.04
N GLY A 289 6.41 17.22 19.94
CA GLY A 289 7.08 17.39 18.65
C GLY A 289 7.35 16.09 17.92
N ARG A 290 6.63 15.01 18.25
CA ARG A 290 6.73 13.72 17.56
C ARG A 290 6.38 13.91 16.08
N VAL A 291 7.26 13.40 15.21
CA VAL A 291 7.03 13.35 13.77
C VAL A 291 6.37 12.02 13.42
N LEU A 292 5.26 12.08 12.70
CA LEU A 292 4.55 10.91 12.20
C LEU A 292 4.74 10.79 10.68
N GLU A 293 4.96 9.56 10.24
CA GLU A 293 5.14 9.19 8.85
C GLU A 293 4.74 7.72 8.70
N GLY A 294 4.02 7.39 7.64
CA GLY A 294 3.56 6.04 7.36
C GLY A 294 2.12 5.75 7.78
N LEU A 295 1.77 4.46 7.76
CA LEU A 295 0.48 3.94 8.17
C LEU A 295 0.50 3.59 9.67
N TYR A 296 -0.43 4.17 10.43
CA TYR A 296 -0.65 3.88 11.84
C TYR A 296 -1.99 3.16 12.01
N TYR A 297 -1.96 1.95 12.53
CA TYR A 297 -3.15 1.24 12.98
C TYR A 297 -3.23 1.28 14.50
N VAL A 298 -4.33 1.83 15.03
CA VAL A 298 -4.54 2.05 16.47
C VAL A 298 -5.74 1.25 16.95
N GLU A 299 -5.50 0.32 17.87
CA GLU A 299 -6.56 -0.41 18.58
C GLU A 299 -7.06 0.42 19.78
N GLY A 300 -7.77 1.51 19.49
CA GLY A 300 -8.28 2.47 20.47
C GLY A 300 -8.61 3.82 19.84
N ASP A 301 -8.78 4.83 20.68
CA ASP A 301 -8.96 6.22 20.27
C ASP A 301 -7.62 6.86 19.87
N VAL A 302 -7.68 7.90 19.06
CA VAL A 302 -6.53 8.71 18.64
C VAL A 302 -6.79 10.19 18.94
N ASP A 303 -5.82 10.87 19.54
CA ASP A 303 -5.86 12.32 19.80
C ASP A 303 -4.56 12.98 19.32
N ILE A 304 -4.62 13.59 18.13
CA ILE A 304 -3.50 14.31 17.52
C ILE A 304 -3.63 15.80 17.82
N GLY A 305 -2.74 16.30 18.68
CA GLY A 305 -2.67 17.73 19.01
C GLY A 305 -1.79 18.54 18.06
N THR A 306 -1.78 19.87 18.23
CA THR A 306 -0.99 20.82 17.42
C THR A 306 0.53 20.70 17.57
N ASN A 307 1.01 19.93 18.57
CA ASN A 307 2.44 19.72 18.86
C ASN A 307 2.95 18.40 18.24
N VAL A 308 2.29 17.92 17.19
CA VAL A 308 2.68 16.74 16.39
C VAL A 308 2.98 17.22 14.98
N ILE A 309 4.06 16.70 14.39
CA ILE A 309 4.48 17.04 13.04
C ILE A 309 3.95 15.94 12.10
N LEU A 310 3.12 16.34 11.14
CA LEU A 310 2.42 15.46 10.18
C LEU A 310 2.86 15.71 8.73
N ASP A 311 4.00 16.38 8.54
CA ASP A 311 4.55 16.69 7.22
C ASP A 311 5.04 15.44 6.47
N GLY A 312 5.10 14.29 7.15
CA GLY A 312 5.49 13.02 6.57
C GLY A 312 6.96 12.94 6.18
N ASP A 313 7.83 13.83 6.69
CA ASP A 313 9.29 13.79 6.49
C ASP A 313 9.99 13.49 7.82
N ARG A 314 9.90 12.23 8.28
CA ARG A 314 10.48 11.83 9.57
C ARG A 314 12.01 11.81 9.54
N ASN A 315 12.60 11.54 8.38
CA ASN A 315 14.03 11.28 8.23
C ASN A 315 14.83 12.55 7.83
N GLY A 316 14.13 13.65 7.48
CA GLY A 316 14.71 14.92 7.09
C GLY A 316 15.35 14.89 5.71
N ASP A 317 14.95 13.96 4.83
CA ASP A 317 15.50 13.82 3.48
C ASP A 317 14.80 14.73 2.45
N GLY A 318 13.77 15.46 2.89
CA GLY A 318 12.99 16.38 2.08
C GLY A 318 11.87 15.69 1.28
N ARG A 319 11.57 14.42 1.55
CA ARG A 319 10.44 13.68 0.97
C ARG A 319 9.36 13.52 2.04
N ALA A 320 8.22 14.14 1.77
CA ALA A 320 7.01 13.92 2.55
C ALA A 320 6.31 12.67 2.01
N GLU A 321 6.47 11.52 2.68
CA GLU A 321 5.73 10.29 2.32
C GLU A 321 4.27 10.33 2.78
N GLY A 322 3.98 11.17 3.79
CA GLY A 322 2.64 11.39 4.33
C GLY A 322 2.33 10.53 5.56
N VAL A 323 1.08 10.61 6.03
CA VAL A 323 0.57 9.88 7.19
C VAL A 323 -0.86 9.41 6.95
N SER A 324 -1.13 8.16 7.32
CA SER A 324 -2.47 7.58 7.32
C SER A 324 -2.76 6.98 8.68
N ILE A 325 -3.87 7.38 9.31
CA ILE A 325 -4.26 6.88 10.62
C ILE A 325 -5.57 6.10 10.51
N VAL A 326 -5.53 4.84 10.91
CA VAL A 326 -6.67 3.94 10.96
C VAL A 326 -6.89 3.52 12.41
N ALA A 327 -8.10 3.69 12.93
CA ALA A 327 -8.41 3.43 14.32
C ALA A 327 -9.71 2.63 14.49
N THR A 328 -9.72 1.74 15.48
CA THR A 328 -10.94 1.06 15.91
C THR A 328 -11.84 1.96 16.77
N GLY A 329 -11.28 3.05 17.31
CA GLY A 329 -11.98 4.06 18.08
C GLY A 329 -12.06 5.40 17.35
N SER A 330 -12.48 6.42 18.07
CA SER A 330 -12.61 7.78 17.55
C SER A 330 -11.25 8.41 17.25
N ILE A 331 -11.20 9.27 16.23
CA ILE A 331 -9.99 10.01 15.84
C ILE A 331 -10.24 11.51 16.00
N GLN A 332 -9.40 12.17 16.80
CA GLN A 332 -9.42 13.61 16.96
C GLN A 332 -8.15 14.23 16.37
N PHE A 333 -8.32 15.23 15.51
CA PHE A 333 -7.26 16.10 15.01
C PHE A 333 -7.48 17.54 15.50
N ASN A 334 -6.45 18.12 16.09
CA ASN A 334 -6.35 19.53 16.38
C ASN A 334 -5.25 20.15 15.52
N ALA A 335 -5.67 20.72 14.39
CA ALA A 335 -4.81 21.33 13.42
C ALA A 335 -4.35 22.73 13.84
N GLY A 336 -3.03 22.89 13.94
CA GLY A 336 -2.36 24.16 14.14
C GLY A 336 -2.05 24.85 12.82
N SER A 337 -1.77 26.16 12.90
CA SER A 337 -1.39 26.97 11.75
C SER A 337 -0.16 26.40 11.04
N GLY A 338 -0.26 26.25 9.72
CA GLY A 338 0.81 25.75 8.86
C GLY A 338 0.97 24.23 8.83
N MET A 339 0.06 23.49 9.47
CA MET A 339 0.06 22.03 9.35
C MET A 339 -0.38 21.60 7.95
N ASN A 340 0.51 20.88 7.27
CA ASN A 340 0.22 20.25 5.99
C ASN A 340 0.17 18.73 6.21
N VAL A 341 -0.95 18.12 5.85
CA VAL A 341 -1.16 16.68 5.99
C VAL A 341 -1.36 16.08 4.61
N HIS A 342 -0.58 15.06 4.28
CA HIS A 342 -0.71 14.29 3.06
C HIS A 342 -0.97 12.83 3.45
N TYR A 343 -1.86 12.13 2.75
CA TYR A 343 -2.08 10.71 3.00
C TYR A 343 -0.82 9.90 2.67
N TYR A 344 -0.62 8.78 3.37
CA TYR A 344 0.45 7.81 3.07
C TYR A 344 -0.05 6.62 2.26
N ALA A 345 -1.20 6.07 2.63
CA ALA A 345 -1.78 4.87 2.06
C ALA A 345 -3.25 5.10 1.67
N ASP A 346 -3.64 4.57 0.51
CA ASP A 346 -5.02 4.49 0.02
C ASP A 346 -5.80 5.81 -0.04
N GLY A 347 -5.11 6.95 -0.09
CA GLY A 347 -5.75 8.27 -0.01
C GLY A 347 -6.16 8.71 1.38
N LEU A 348 -6.07 7.83 2.39
CA LEU A 348 -6.64 8.08 3.71
C LEU A 348 -5.73 8.96 4.55
N ILE A 349 -6.28 10.07 5.05
CA ILE A 349 -5.70 10.75 6.21
C ILE A 349 -6.19 10.06 7.48
N ALA A 350 -7.49 9.76 7.53
CA ALA A 350 -8.15 9.24 8.71
C ALA A 350 -9.23 8.21 8.34
N PHE A 351 -9.20 7.05 8.98
CA PHE A 351 -10.27 6.06 8.95
C PHE A 351 -10.63 5.63 10.38
N SER A 352 -11.81 6.00 10.85
CA SER A 352 -12.37 5.50 12.11
C SER A 352 -13.49 4.51 11.84
N ASP A 353 -13.37 3.31 12.40
CA ASP A 353 -14.41 2.27 12.36
C ASP A 353 -15.41 2.38 13.53
N ASP A 354 -15.31 3.44 14.34
CA ASP A 354 -16.21 3.67 15.47
C ASP A 354 -17.56 4.25 15.01
N GLY A 355 -18.57 4.13 15.87
CA GLY A 355 -19.92 4.66 15.62
C GLY A 355 -21.00 3.58 15.41
N GLU A 356 -20.63 2.31 15.26
CA GLU A 356 -21.63 1.26 15.06
C GLU A 356 -22.59 1.17 16.27
N GLY A 357 -23.90 1.26 16.00
CA GLY A 357 -24.94 1.27 17.03
C GLY A 357 -24.98 2.53 17.93
N ARG A 358 -24.14 3.54 17.64
CA ARG A 358 -24.14 4.83 18.35
C ARG A 358 -25.20 5.76 17.77
N PRO A 359 -25.65 6.79 18.52
CA PRO A 359 -26.57 7.80 17.97
C PRO A 359 -25.93 8.60 16.84
N CYS A 360 -26.76 9.19 15.96
CA CYS A 360 -26.34 10.01 14.82
C CYS A 360 -25.40 11.19 15.15
N SER A 361 -25.38 11.63 16.41
CA SER A 361 -24.54 12.73 16.91
C SER A 361 -23.20 12.24 17.47
N TYR A 362 -22.91 10.95 17.39
CA TYR A 362 -21.65 10.41 17.87
C TYR A 362 -20.56 10.65 16.84
N ASN A 363 -19.52 11.37 17.23
CA ASN A 363 -18.42 11.72 16.34
C ASN A 363 -17.35 10.64 16.37
N ALA A 364 -17.19 9.95 15.23
CA ALA A 364 -16.09 9.02 15.02
C ALA A 364 -14.81 9.77 14.59
N VAL A 365 -14.95 10.89 13.88
CA VAL A 365 -13.81 11.77 13.57
C VAL A 365 -14.14 13.20 13.97
N LEU A 366 -13.24 13.85 14.70
CA LEU A 366 -13.33 15.25 15.08
C LEU A 366 -12.14 16.01 14.52
N VAL A 367 -12.39 17.01 13.68
CA VAL A 367 -11.35 17.89 13.14
C VAL A 367 -11.57 19.30 13.64
N SER A 368 -10.57 19.87 14.29
CA SER A 368 -10.62 21.25 14.79
C SER A 368 -9.34 21.96 14.38
N GLY A 369 -9.41 23.26 14.11
CA GLY A 369 -8.20 24.01 13.81
C GLY A 369 -8.40 25.11 12.78
N SER A 370 -7.28 25.71 12.39
CA SER A 370 -7.27 26.78 11.39
C SER A 370 -5.96 26.85 10.63
N SER A 371 -5.99 27.39 9.41
CA SER A 371 -4.79 27.68 8.61
C SER A 371 -3.97 26.42 8.30
N ALA A 372 -4.62 25.33 7.90
CA ALA A 372 -4.01 24.04 7.60
C ALA A 372 -4.45 23.53 6.21
N THR A 373 -3.57 22.77 5.55
CA THR A 373 -3.83 22.16 4.23
C THR A 373 -3.80 20.65 4.33
N TRP A 374 -4.88 19.99 3.93
CA TRP A 374 -5.02 18.54 4.01
C TRP A 374 -5.19 17.98 2.60
N TYR A 375 -4.48 16.91 2.28
CA TYR A 375 -4.58 16.22 1.00
C TYR A 375 -4.89 14.75 1.24
N GLY A 376 -6.13 14.36 0.97
CA GLY A 376 -6.64 13.00 1.17
C GLY A 376 -8.07 12.94 1.69
N LEU A 377 -8.43 11.76 2.16
CA LEU A 377 -9.78 11.34 2.50
C LEU A 377 -9.94 11.17 4.01
N ILE A 378 -11.09 11.62 4.52
CA ILE A 378 -11.57 11.27 5.86
C ILE A 378 -12.72 10.28 5.70
N TYR A 379 -12.60 9.13 6.36
CA TYR A 379 -13.57 8.04 6.27
C TYR A 379 -14.09 7.63 7.66
N ALA A 380 -15.41 7.66 7.83
CA ALA A 380 -16.09 7.30 9.07
C ALA A 380 -17.45 6.63 8.77
N PRO A 381 -17.47 5.39 8.27
CA PRO A 381 -18.69 4.76 7.73
C PRO A 381 -19.81 4.57 8.75
N HIS A 382 -19.48 4.54 10.05
CA HIS A 382 -20.44 4.24 11.11
C HIS A 382 -20.73 5.44 12.03
N GLY A 383 -19.91 6.49 12.02
CA GLY A 383 -20.07 7.64 12.90
C GLY A 383 -20.04 8.99 12.17
N ALA A 384 -20.22 10.06 12.93
CA ALA A 384 -20.21 11.41 12.40
C ALA A 384 -18.77 11.91 12.20
N VAL A 385 -18.55 12.69 11.15
CA VAL A 385 -17.39 13.59 11.04
C VAL A 385 -17.83 14.97 11.52
N GLN A 386 -17.26 15.46 12.61
CA GLN A 386 -17.47 16.82 13.07
C GLN A 386 -16.26 17.68 12.75
N GLY A 387 -16.48 18.90 12.26
CA GLY A 387 -15.41 19.87 12.15
C GLY A 387 -15.75 21.31 12.49
N SER A 388 -14.75 21.99 13.04
CA SER A 388 -14.71 23.44 13.29
C SER A 388 -13.44 23.97 12.63
N LEU A 389 -13.56 24.33 11.35
CA LEU A 389 -12.43 24.57 10.45
C LEU A 389 -12.47 26.00 9.93
N SER A 390 -11.39 26.76 10.14
CA SER A 390 -11.29 28.13 9.63
C SER A 390 -10.04 28.36 8.81
N SER A 391 -10.15 29.00 7.65
CA SER A 391 -9.00 29.24 6.75
C SER A 391 -8.28 27.94 6.39
N MET A 392 -9.03 26.89 6.07
CA MET A 392 -8.47 25.57 5.76
C MET A 392 -8.69 25.22 4.28
N THR A 393 -7.75 24.46 3.73
CA THR A 393 -7.90 23.89 2.39
C THR A 393 -7.82 22.37 2.52
N VAL A 394 -8.85 21.67 2.08
CA VAL A 394 -8.90 20.21 2.02
C VAL A 394 -8.98 19.83 0.56
N ILE A 395 -8.03 19.06 0.07
CA ILE A 395 -8.02 18.53 -1.30
C ILE A 395 -8.31 17.05 -1.18
N GLY A 396 -9.52 16.62 -1.54
CA GLY A 396 -9.98 15.26 -1.33
C GLY A 396 -11.46 15.18 -1.00
N ALA A 397 -11.83 14.24 -0.12
CA ALA A 397 -13.23 13.98 0.19
C ALA A 397 -13.45 13.64 1.66
N ILE A 398 -14.71 13.75 2.09
CA ILE A 398 -15.19 13.28 3.38
C ILE A 398 -16.36 12.33 3.13
N VAL A 399 -16.18 11.09 3.56
CA VAL A 399 -17.21 10.04 3.47
C VAL A 399 -17.53 9.57 4.88
N ALA A 400 -18.78 9.78 5.31
CA ALA A 400 -19.17 9.54 6.69
C ALA A 400 -20.62 9.07 6.83
N ASN A 401 -20.98 8.49 7.97
CA ASN A 401 -22.39 8.22 8.28
C ASN A 401 -23.19 9.53 8.33
N THR A 402 -22.69 10.52 9.07
CA THR A 402 -23.20 11.89 9.13
C THR A 402 -22.05 12.90 9.20
N MET A 403 -22.32 14.17 8.93
CA MET A 403 -21.34 15.24 8.95
C MET A 403 -21.92 16.46 9.64
N ASN A 404 -21.14 17.07 10.53
CA ASN A 404 -21.47 18.34 11.19
C ASN A 404 -20.28 19.30 11.07
N MET A 405 -20.39 20.27 10.17
CA MET A 405 -19.29 21.15 9.78
C MET A 405 -19.62 22.60 10.15
N SER A 406 -18.62 23.32 10.63
CA SER A 406 -18.71 24.71 11.03
C SER A 406 -17.36 25.41 10.80
N GLY A 407 -17.37 26.74 10.86
CA GLY A 407 -16.19 27.58 10.67
C GLY A 407 -16.32 28.50 9.47
N SER A 408 -15.20 28.98 8.93
CA SER A 408 -15.23 29.97 7.84
C SER A 408 -13.98 29.99 6.98
N ASP A 409 -14.11 30.40 5.72
CA ASP A 409 -13.01 30.40 4.74
C ASP A 409 -12.44 28.97 4.57
N LEU A 410 -13.31 28.03 4.18
CA LEU A 410 -12.95 26.64 3.95
C LEU A 410 -13.12 26.31 2.47
N ASP A 411 -12.02 25.89 1.85
CA ASP A 411 -12.03 25.33 0.49
C ASP A 411 -11.90 23.81 0.59
N LEU A 412 -12.91 23.08 0.11
CA LEU A 412 -12.88 21.64 -0.11
C LEU A 412 -12.87 21.38 -1.62
N ILE A 413 -11.78 20.84 -2.15
CA ILE A 413 -11.52 20.74 -3.59
C ILE A 413 -11.29 19.29 -4.02
#